data_AF-A0A7L2U7J2-F1
#
_entry.id   AF-A0A7L2U7J2-F1
#
_cell.length_a   1.000
_cell.length_b   1.000
_cell.length_c   1.000
_cell.angle_alpha   90.00
_cell.angle_beta   90.00
_cell.angle_gamma   90.00
#
_symmetry.space_group_name_H-M   'P 1'
#
loop_
_entity.id
_entity.type
_entity.pdbx_description
1 polymer ?
#
loop_
_entity_poly.entity_id
_entity_poly.type
_entity_poly.pdbx_seq_one_letter_code
_entity_poly.pdbx_strand_id
1 'polypeptide(L)'
;SPGLPPRRMDSVVQIVDALESTDHGFTVPELARALGGCSTPGCRAVLGEPPDVPPAPPTLSHEQWLLFTQLLHHDAAAPERGAVLAPDGSTVTLGPLFAGIEVGLKRVPGRPVPTGEAPIDALYAVTVAEALATSFLLARGGDGNRATLGPGGCWDDVDDPQNYTLLGPPSPVPDAVANGAMDGVLLGARLAQAPIPLADLLRGYYGTGNGTEKGRPPSSYRRRDFGVLTGPGKLEEEVAAMLRVLRVLPPSRELLEDVGPEEEVAIARQAAQDFTEAYL
;
A
#
# COMPACT_ATOMS: atom_id res chain seq x y z
N SER A 1 -7.66 -3.65 31.65
CA SER A 1 -6.55 -3.23 30.78
C SER A 1 -6.98 -2.00 30.00
N PRO A 2 -6.10 -1.03 29.76
CA PRO A 2 -6.40 0.00 28.75
C PRO A 2 -6.62 -0.69 27.39
N GLY A 3 -7.49 -0.12 26.56
CA GLY A 3 -7.77 -0.62 25.21
C GLY A 3 -6.59 -0.41 24.25
N LEU A 4 -6.72 -0.91 23.02
CA LEU A 4 -5.77 -0.58 21.95
C LEU A 4 -5.74 0.93 21.70
N PRO A 5 -4.59 1.51 21.31
CA PRO A 5 -4.57 2.88 20.84
C PRO A 5 -5.51 3.05 19.63
N PRO A 6 -6.02 4.27 19.39
CA PRO A 6 -6.84 4.57 18.21
C PRO A 6 -6.15 4.19 16.90
N ARG A 7 -6.90 3.67 15.92
CA ARG A 7 -6.39 3.40 14.56
C ARG A 7 -6.25 4.70 13.75
N ARG A 8 -5.45 5.63 14.24
CA ARG A 8 -5.15 6.91 13.59
C ARG A 8 -3.73 6.95 13.07
N MET A 9 -3.52 7.74 12.03
CA MET A 9 -2.17 8.01 11.52
C MET A 9 -1.25 8.59 12.61
N ASP A 10 -1.76 9.40 13.54
CA ASP A 10 -0.95 9.92 14.65
C ASP A 10 -0.40 8.82 15.55
N SER A 11 -1.18 7.76 15.79
CA SER A 11 -0.74 6.58 16.54
C SER A 11 0.34 5.81 15.77
N VAL A 12 0.21 5.72 14.44
CA VAL A 12 1.27 5.16 13.57
C VAL A 12 2.53 6.00 13.67
N VAL A 13 2.44 7.33 13.55
CA VAL A 13 3.59 8.24 13.66
C VAL A 13 4.28 8.08 15.01
N GLN A 14 3.54 7.98 16.12
CA GLN A 14 4.12 7.74 17.45
C GLN A 14 4.86 6.40 17.54
N ILE A 15 4.30 5.33 16.97
CA ILE A 15 4.94 4.02 16.92
C ILE A 15 6.23 4.07 16.08
N VAL A 16 6.17 4.68 14.90
CA VAL A 16 7.32 4.84 14.01
C VAL A 16 8.42 5.65 14.69
N ASP A 17 8.08 6.78 15.32
CA ASP A 17 9.02 7.64 16.05
C ASP A 17 9.73 6.88 17.18
N ALA A 18 8.98 6.07 17.95
CA ALA A 18 9.55 5.23 18.99
C ALA A 18 10.49 4.15 18.43
N LEU A 19 10.13 3.52 17.29
CA LEU A 19 10.98 2.54 16.61
C LEU A 19 12.23 3.16 15.98
N GLU A 20 12.19 4.42 15.52
CA GLU A 20 13.36 5.11 14.97
C GLU A 20 14.28 5.68 16.07
N SER A 21 13.79 5.79 17.31
CA SER A 21 14.57 6.35 18.42
C SER A 21 15.75 5.49 18.88
N THR A 22 15.75 4.20 18.54
CA THR A 22 16.78 3.24 18.96
C THR A 22 17.12 2.31 17.79
N ASP A 23 18.39 1.90 17.68
CA ASP A 23 18.79 0.89 16.70
C ASP A 23 18.32 -0.50 17.16
N HIS A 24 17.43 -1.10 16.37
CA HIS A 24 16.87 -2.43 16.60
C HIS A 24 17.43 -3.49 15.64
N GLY A 25 18.38 -3.13 14.76
CA GLY A 25 18.91 -4.03 13.74
C GLY A 25 17.97 -4.30 12.56
N PHE A 26 16.87 -3.53 12.44
CA PHE A 26 15.96 -3.52 11.30
C PHE A 26 15.48 -2.10 11.04
N THR A 27 15.07 -1.83 9.80
CA THR A 27 14.32 -0.60 9.47
C THR A 27 12.82 -0.79 9.69
N VAL A 28 12.08 0.30 9.94
CA VAL A 28 10.61 0.24 10.10
C VAL A 28 9.91 -0.40 8.90
N PRO A 29 10.28 -0.11 7.63
CA PRO A 29 9.66 -0.79 6.49
C PRO A 29 9.99 -2.28 6.39
N GLU A 30 11.20 -2.71 6.78
CA GLU A 30 11.54 -4.14 6.85
C GLU A 30 10.70 -4.87 7.91
N LEU A 31 10.49 -4.24 9.07
CA LEU A 31 9.57 -4.73 10.09
C LEU A 31 8.13 -4.77 9.56
N ALA A 32 7.70 -3.73 8.84
CA ALA A 32 6.39 -3.70 8.21
C ALA A 32 6.17 -4.88 7.25
N ARG A 33 7.18 -5.20 6.45
CA ARG A 33 7.19 -6.37 5.57
C ARG A 33 7.16 -7.69 6.35
N ALA A 34 7.95 -7.81 7.42
CA ALA A 34 7.96 -8.99 8.30
C ALA A 34 6.56 -9.28 8.89
N LEU A 35 5.85 -8.23 9.30
CA LEU A 35 4.52 -8.32 9.90
C LEU A 35 3.37 -8.52 8.88
N GLY A 36 3.70 -8.65 7.60
CA GLY A 36 2.73 -8.99 6.54
C GLY A 36 2.32 -7.83 5.64
N GLY A 37 2.87 -6.63 5.83
CA GLY A 37 2.51 -5.44 5.06
C GLY A 37 2.79 -5.56 3.56
N CYS A 38 3.68 -6.48 3.16
CA CYS A 38 4.00 -6.76 1.76
C CYS A 38 4.46 -8.22 1.61
N SER A 39 3.53 -9.13 1.35
CA SER A 39 3.78 -10.59 1.35
C SER A 39 3.26 -11.33 0.11
N THR A 40 2.74 -10.58 -0.86
CA THR A 40 2.23 -11.09 -2.14
C THR A 40 3.37 -11.61 -3.04
N PRO A 41 3.09 -12.48 -4.03
CA PRO A 41 4.12 -13.02 -4.93
C PRO A 41 4.94 -11.94 -5.64
N GLY A 42 4.30 -10.90 -6.18
CA GLY A 42 4.96 -9.77 -6.84
C GLY A 42 5.80 -8.95 -5.86
N CYS A 43 5.28 -8.68 -4.66
CA CYS A 43 6.06 -8.03 -3.61
C CYS A 43 7.35 -8.82 -3.29
N ARG A 44 7.27 -10.13 -3.11
CA ARG A 44 8.45 -10.98 -2.86
C ARG A 44 9.41 -10.99 -4.04
N ALA A 45 8.91 -10.96 -5.26
CA ALA A 45 9.74 -10.87 -6.46
C ALA A 45 10.55 -9.56 -6.52
N VAL A 46 10.03 -8.46 -5.95
CA VAL A 46 10.68 -7.13 -5.96
C VAL A 46 11.53 -6.88 -4.72
N LEU A 47 10.99 -7.10 -3.52
CA LEU A 47 11.63 -6.79 -2.24
C LEU A 47 12.33 -8.00 -1.58
N GLY A 48 12.15 -9.20 -2.13
CA GLY A 48 12.64 -10.45 -1.55
C GLY A 48 11.70 -11.02 -0.49
N GLU A 49 12.05 -12.21 0.02
CA GLU A 49 11.31 -12.83 1.12
C GLU A 49 11.30 -11.93 2.37
N PRO A 50 10.14 -11.80 3.07
CA PRO A 50 10.07 -11.09 4.34
C PRO A 50 11.09 -11.64 5.34
N PRO A 51 11.76 -10.78 6.13
CA PRO A 51 12.60 -11.27 7.22
C PRO A 51 11.73 -11.89 8.32
N ASP A 52 12.37 -12.63 9.22
CA ASP A 52 11.69 -13.18 10.39
C ASP A 52 11.10 -12.06 11.26
N VAL A 53 9.92 -12.32 11.84
CA VAL A 53 9.28 -11.37 12.75
C VAL A 53 10.10 -11.28 14.05
N PRO A 54 10.62 -10.09 14.40
CA PRO A 54 11.36 -9.93 15.65
C PRO A 54 10.42 -10.01 16.86
N PRO A 55 10.96 -10.25 18.08
CA PRO A 55 10.19 -10.05 19.29
C PRO A 55 9.74 -8.59 19.43
N ALA A 56 8.69 -8.36 20.22
CA ALA A 56 8.17 -7.02 20.48
C ALA A 56 9.28 -6.07 20.94
N PRO A 57 9.52 -4.93 20.25
CA PRO A 57 10.56 -3.99 20.61
C PRO A 57 10.31 -3.38 21.99
N PRO A 58 11.35 -3.21 22.84
CA PRO A 58 11.19 -2.67 24.19
C PRO A 58 10.79 -1.18 24.20
N THR A 59 10.92 -0.49 23.07
CA THR A 59 10.50 0.90 22.86
C THR A 59 8.98 1.04 22.73
N LEU A 60 8.24 -0.04 22.48
CA LEU A 60 6.79 -0.04 22.32
C LEU A 60 6.10 -0.67 23.52
N SER A 61 4.93 -0.13 23.89
CA SER A 61 4.02 -0.83 24.79
C SER A 61 3.45 -2.10 24.12
N HIS A 62 2.91 -3.01 24.94
CA HIS A 62 2.25 -4.20 24.41
C HIS A 62 1.11 -3.86 23.44
N GLU A 63 0.31 -2.85 23.78
CA GLU A 63 -0.83 -2.39 22.99
C GLU A 63 -0.39 -1.70 21.69
N GLN A 64 0.71 -0.93 21.72
CA GLN A 64 1.30 -0.32 20.52
C GLN A 64 1.82 -1.39 19.55
N TRP A 65 2.52 -2.40 20.05
CA TRP A 65 3.01 -3.50 19.24
C TRP A 65 1.87 -4.32 18.63
N LEU A 66 0.82 -4.60 19.42
CA LEU A 66 -0.37 -5.32 18.96
C LEU A 66 -1.11 -4.53 17.89
N LEU A 67 -1.31 -3.22 18.09
CA LEU A 67 -1.89 -2.34 17.08
C LEU A 67 -1.09 -2.38 15.78
N PHE A 68 0.23 -2.16 15.86
CA PHE A 68 1.08 -2.11 14.66
C PHE A 68 1.03 -3.42 13.87
N THR A 69 1.08 -4.57 14.56
CA THR A 69 0.91 -5.89 13.95
C THR A 69 -0.43 -6.01 13.22
N GLN A 70 -1.53 -5.57 13.83
CA GLN A 70 -2.85 -5.60 13.19
C GLN A 70 -2.97 -4.63 12.01
N LEU A 71 -2.23 -3.52 12.03
CA LEU A 71 -2.23 -2.54 10.93
C LEU A 71 -1.37 -2.97 9.74
N LEU A 72 -0.54 -4.01 9.89
CA LEU A 72 0.31 -4.55 8.83
C LEU A 72 -0.17 -5.91 8.32
N HIS A 73 -1.05 -6.56 9.05
CA HIS A 73 -1.72 -7.77 8.62
C HIS A 73 -3.11 -7.45 8.05
N HIS A 74 -3.21 -7.35 6.72
CA HIS A 74 -4.51 -7.15 6.08
C HIS A 74 -5.38 -8.40 6.17
N ASP A 75 -6.65 -8.22 6.54
CA ASP A 75 -7.64 -9.28 6.65
C ASP A 75 -8.94 -8.83 5.97
N ALA A 76 -9.34 -9.52 4.90
CA ALA A 76 -10.56 -9.17 4.17
C ALA A 76 -11.84 -9.34 5.00
N ALA A 77 -11.81 -10.19 6.04
CA ALA A 77 -12.94 -10.37 6.95
C ALA A 77 -12.97 -9.32 8.08
N ALA A 78 -11.88 -8.58 8.26
CA ALA A 78 -11.70 -7.58 9.31
C ALA A 78 -11.00 -6.35 8.71
N PRO A 79 -11.70 -5.53 7.92
CA PRO A 79 -11.11 -4.49 7.08
C PRO A 79 -10.46 -3.34 7.87
N GLU A 80 -10.72 -3.23 9.18
CA GLU A 80 -9.97 -2.38 10.10
C GLU A 80 -8.51 -2.85 10.32
N ARG A 81 -8.24 -4.14 10.10
CA ARG A 81 -6.89 -4.69 10.08
C ARG A 81 -6.23 -4.32 8.76
N GLY A 82 -5.12 -3.61 8.88
CA GLY A 82 -4.45 -2.99 7.74
C GLY A 82 -4.70 -1.50 7.58
N ALA A 83 -5.75 -0.94 8.19
CA ALA A 83 -6.26 0.40 7.86
C ALA A 83 -6.21 1.38 9.03
N VAL A 84 -5.99 2.66 8.71
CA VAL A 84 -6.01 3.77 9.66
C VAL A 84 -6.80 4.97 9.13
N LEU A 85 -7.39 5.74 10.04
CA LEU A 85 -7.97 7.04 9.75
C LEU A 85 -6.86 8.10 9.68
N ALA A 86 -6.76 8.76 8.52
CA ALA A 86 -5.86 9.89 8.31
C ALA A 86 -6.54 11.22 8.69
N PRO A 87 -5.77 12.27 9.05
CA PRO A 87 -6.31 13.56 9.46
C PRO A 87 -7.14 14.30 8.40
N ASP A 88 -7.02 13.94 7.12
CA ASP A 88 -7.86 14.46 6.05
C ASP A 88 -9.22 13.75 5.90
N GLY A 89 -9.54 12.85 6.83
CA GLY A 89 -10.80 12.11 6.87
C GLY A 89 -10.83 10.86 5.98
N SER A 90 -9.75 10.57 5.27
CA SER A 90 -9.65 9.35 4.48
C SER A 90 -9.17 8.16 5.30
N THR A 91 -9.50 6.95 4.86
CA THR A 91 -8.90 5.72 5.36
C THR A 91 -7.75 5.29 4.46
N VAL A 92 -6.64 4.85 5.05
CA VAL A 92 -5.41 4.48 4.34
C VAL A 92 -4.92 3.13 4.85
N THR A 93 -4.52 2.22 3.96
CA THR A 93 -3.84 0.99 4.39
C THR A 93 -2.32 1.16 4.48
N LEU A 94 -1.72 0.55 5.50
CA LEU A 94 -0.29 0.72 5.77
C LEU A 94 0.60 -0.21 4.95
N GLY A 95 0.11 -1.37 4.53
CA GLY A 95 0.88 -2.35 3.75
C GLY A 95 1.51 -1.75 2.48
N PRO A 96 0.71 -1.32 1.49
CA PRO A 96 1.25 -0.71 0.27
C PRO A 96 1.98 0.61 0.54
N LEU A 97 1.58 1.37 1.57
CA LEU A 97 2.30 2.59 1.99
C LEU A 97 3.75 2.28 2.38
N PHE A 98 3.97 1.35 3.32
CA PHE A 98 5.32 0.99 3.77
C PHE A 98 6.11 0.23 2.70
N ALA A 99 5.47 -0.55 1.83
CA ALA A 99 6.13 -1.19 0.70
C ALA A 99 6.76 -0.15 -0.26
N GLY A 100 6.01 0.90 -0.61
CA GLY A 100 6.52 2.01 -1.42
C GLY A 100 7.65 2.77 -0.75
N ILE A 101 7.55 3.01 0.56
CA ILE A 101 8.62 3.60 1.38
C ILE A 101 9.88 2.72 1.37
N GLU A 102 9.76 1.41 1.55
CA GLU A 102 10.89 0.47 1.54
C GLU A 102 11.63 0.53 0.20
N VAL A 103 10.89 0.52 -0.92
CA VAL A 103 11.47 0.70 -2.26
C VAL A 103 12.16 2.05 -2.39
N GLY A 104 11.56 3.13 -1.89
CA GLY A 104 12.15 4.47 -1.89
C GLY A 104 13.49 4.54 -1.16
N LEU A 105 13.57 3.96 0.04
CA LEU A 105 14.80 3.91 0.84
C LEU A 105 15.86 3.00 0.23
N LYS A 106 15.46 1.89 -0.41
CA LYS A 106 16.36 0.96 -1.09
C LYS A 106 16.76 1.42 -2.49
N ARG A 107 16.23 2.55 -2.99
CA ARG A 107 16.33 2.87 -4.41
C ARG A 107 17.76 3.12 -4.85
N VAL A 108 18.24 2.20 -5.69
CA VAL A 108 19.23 2.41 -6.74
C VAL A 108 18.43 2.48 -8.05
N PRO A 109 18.48 3.57 -8.84
CA PRO A 109 17.70 3.68 -10.08
C PRO A 109 17.91 2.49 -11.01
N GLY A 110 16.83 1.89 -11.53
CA GLY A 110 16.89 0.91 -12.62
C GLY A 110 17.31 -0.51 -12.24
N ARG A 111 17.13 -0.96 -10.98
CA ARG A 111 17.33 -2.38 -10.64
C ARG A 111 16.31 -3.24 -11.42
N PRO A 112 16.74 -4.08 -12.37
CA PRO A 112 15.84 -5.00 -13.05
C PRO A 112 15.29 -5.98 -12.02
N VAL A 113 13.98 -6.19 -12.00
CA VAL A 113 13.41 -7.39 -11.39
C VAL A 113 13.98 -8.60 -12.15
N PRO A 114 14.26 -9.76 -11.51
CA PRO A 114 14.96 -10.89 -12.15
C PRO A 114 14.17 -11.64 -13.25
N THR A 115 13.42 -10.92 -14.08
CA THR A 115 12.63 -11.45 -15.21
C THR A 115 13.09 -10.74 -16.48
N GLY A 116 13.50 -11.50 -17.50
CA GLY A 116 14.10 -10.98 -18.75
C GLY A 116 13.16 -10.22 -19.70
N GLU A 117 12.12 -9.56 -19.20
CA GLU A 117 11.19 -8.72 -19.94
C GLU A 117 11.11 -7.31 -19.33
N ALA A 118 10.41 -6.38 -19.99
CA ALA A 118 10.41 -4.93 -19.72
C ALA A 118 10.46 -4.59 -18.21
N PRO A 119 11.37 -3.70 -17.78
CA PRO A 119 11.58 -3.42 -16.37
C PRO A 119 10.32 -2.76 -15.78
N ILE A 120 9.67 -3.46 -14.84
CA ILE A 120 8.61 -2.90 -14.01
C ILE A 120 9.20 -1.91 -13.00
N ASP A 121 8.56 -0.76 -12.77
CA ASP A 121 8.98 0.15 -11.73
C ASP A 121 8.63 -0.45 -10.36
N ALA A 122 9.65 -0.75 -9.57
CA ALA A 122 9.51 -1.35 -8.24
C ALA A 122 8.53 -0.59 -7.34
N LEU A 123 8.43 0.75 -7.47
CA LEU A 123 7.45 1.53 -6.70
C LEU A 123 6.02 1.14 -7.05
N TYR A 124 5.71 1.02 -8.34
CA TYR A 124 4.36 0.66 -8.79
C TYR A 124 4.08 -0.81 -8.54
N ALA A 125 5.07 -1.66 -8.75
CA ALA A 125 4.98 -3.11 -8.55
C ALA A 125 4.43 -3.49 -7.17
N VAL A 126 5.04 -2.95 -6.10
CA VAL A 126 4.71 -3.34 -4.71
C VAL A 126 3.56 -2.56 -4.09
N THR A 127 3.04 -1.54 -4.77
CA THR A 127 1.99 -0.66 -4.24
C THR A 127 0.66 -0.86 -4.94
N VAL A 128 0.61 -0.65 -6.25
CA VAL A 128 -0.64 -0.52 -7.00
C VAL A 128 -0.76 -1.55 -8.13
N ALA A 129 0.32 -1.86 -8.83
CA ALA A 129 0.26 -2.66 -10.04
C ALA A 129 -0.15 -4.12 -9.76
N GLU A 130 0.42 -4.76 -8.71
CA GLU A 130 0.02 -6.12 -8.34
C GLU A 130 -1.42 -6.20 -7.84
N ALA A 131 -1.85 -5.21 -7.05
CA ALA A 131 -3.20 -5.14 -6.53
C ALA A 131 -4.22 -5.03 -7.67
N LEU A 132 -3.97 -4.14 -8.65
CA LEU A 132 -4.81 -3.99 -9.84
C LEU A 132 -4.79 -5.23 -10.73
N ALA A 133 -3.61 -5.74 -11.06
CA ALA A 133 -3.44 -6.94 -11.88
C ALA A 133 -4.22 -8.12 -11.29
N THR A 134 -4.01 -8.40 -9.99
CA THR A 134 -4.68 -9.49 -9.29
C THR A 134 -6.19 -9.28 -9.20
N SER A 135 -6.64 -8.06 -8.90
CA SER A 135 -8.07 -7.77 -8.78
C SER A 135 -8.83 -8.03 -10.08
N PHE A 136 -8.33 -7.51 -11.20
CA PHE A 136 -8.98 -7.68 -12.50
C PHE A 136 -8.80 -9.10 -13.06
N LEU A 137 -7.69 -9.79 -12.76
CA LEU A 137 -7.56 -11.22 -13.06
C LEU A 137 -8.61 -12.06 -12.33
N LEU A 138 -8.85 -11.80 -11.04
CA LEU A 138 -9.85 -12.54 -10.26
C LEU A 138 -11.29 -12.24 -10.69
N ALA A 139 -11.56 -11.05 -11.22
CA ALA A 139 -12.87 -10.69 -11.74
C ALA A 139 -13.20 -11.40 -13.06
N ARG A 140 -12.19 -11.77 -13.86
CA ARG A 140 -12.32 -12.48 -15.14
C ARG A 140 -13.10 -13.79 -15.04
N GLY A 141 -12.94 -14.53 -13.93
CA GLY A 141 -13.52 -15.85 -13.72
C GLY A 141 -14.87 -15.88 -13.01
N GLY A 142 -15.49 -14.73 -12.73
CA GLY A 142 -16.77 -14.63 -12.01
C GLY A 142 -17.95 -14.23 -12.92
N ASP A 143 -19.17 -14.36 -12.41
CA ASP A 143 -20.43 -13.99 -13.10
C ASP A 143 -20.63 -12.46 -13.31
N GLY A 144 -19.55 -11.69 -13.44
CA GLY A 144 -19.59 -10.22 -13.54
C GLY A 144 -19.95 -9.49 -12.24
N ASN A 145 -20.07 -10.23 -11.12
CA ASN A 145 -20.61 -9.70 -9.86
C ASN A 145 -19.54 -9.41 -8.78
N ARG A 146 -18.24 -9.53 -9.12
CA ARG A 146 -17.12 -9.24 -8.21
C ARG A 146 -16.66 -7.80 -8.40
N ALA A 147 -16.72 -7.00 -7.34
CA ALA A 147 -16.13 -5.66 -7.35
C ALA A 147 -14.60 -5.75 -7.53
N THR A 148 -14.05 -4.96 -8.43
CA THR A 148 -12.60 -4.85 -8.68
C THR A 148 -11.96 -3.74 -7.86
N LEU A 149 -12.69 -2.63 -7.67
CA LEU A 149 -12.27 -1.45 -6.93
C LEU A 149 -13.32 -1.07 -5.89
N GLY A 150 -12.87 -0.38 -4.84
CA GLY A 150 -13.72 0.06 -3.74
C GLY A 150 -14.29 -1.11 -2.93
N PRO A 151 -15.27 -0.88 -2.06
CA PRO A 151 -15.81 0.40 -1.66
C PRO A 151 -14.91 1.10 -0.64
N GLY A 152 -15.29 2.32 -0.30
CA GLY A 152 -14.94 2.93 0.99
C GLY A 152 -15.74 2.34 2.15
N GLY A 153 -15.65 3.00 3.29
CA GLY A 153 -16.21 2.52 4.55
C GLY A 153 -16.33 3.65 5.58
N CYS A 154 -16.85 3.29 6.74
CA CYS A 154 -17.01 4.19 7.89
C CYS A 154 -16.29 3.63 9.11
N TRP A 155 -15.66 4.51 9.87
CA TRP A 155 -15.20 4.21 11.23
C TRP A 155 -16.36 4.31 12.21
N ASP A 156 -16.31 3.53 13.28
CA ASP A 156 -17.26 3.56 14.39
C ASP A 156 -17.18 4.87 15.19
N ASP A 157 -15.97 5.37 15.42
CA ASP A 157 -15.69 6.64 16.08
C ASP A 157 -14.51 7.33 15.37
N VAL A 158 -14.57 8.65 15.20
CA VAL A 158 -13.48 9.44 14.57
C VAL A 158 -12.42 9.87 15.58
N ASP A 159 -12.80 9.99 16.85
CA ASP A 159 -11.93 10.36 17.97
C ASP A 159 -11.23 9.14 18.58
N ASP A 160 -11.81 7.94 18.44
CA ASP A 160 -11.20 6.66 18.83
C ASP A 160 -11.57 5.53 17.84
N PRO A 161 -11.11 5.59 16.57
CA PRO A 161 -11.45 4.58 15.57
C PRO A 161 -10.91 3.20 15.94
N GLN A 162 -11.81 2.23 16.09
CA GLN A 162 -11.46 0.84 16.40
C GLN A 162 -11.97 -0.13 15.34
N ASN A 163 -13.16 0.13 14.79
CA ASN A 163 -13.82 -0.74 13.82
C ASN A 163 -14.13 0.02 12.52
N TYR A 164 -13.80 -0.59 11.39
CA TYR A 164 -14.05 -0.06 10.06
C TYR A 164 -15.05 -0.96 9.35
N THR A 165 -16.12 -0.38 8.81
CA THR A 165 -17.16 -1.13 8.10
C THR A 165 -17.23 -0.68 6.65
N LEU A 166 -17.06 -1.61 5.73
CA LEU A 166 -17.21 -1.34 4.29
C LEU A 166 -18.67 -1.01 3.96
N LEU A 167 -18.89 -0.02 3.09
CA LEU A 167 -20.22 0.43 2.66
C LEU A 167 -20.78 -0.38 1.47
N GLY A 168 -20.05 -1.38 1.01
CA GLY A 168 -20.42 -2.21 -0.14
C GLY A 168 -19.71 -3.57 -0.11
N PRO A 169 -19.87 -4.37 -1.17
CA PRO A 169 -19.22 -5.68 -1.27
C PRO A 169 -17.69 -5.54 -1.23
N PRO A 170 -16.96 -6.40 -0.50
CA PRO A 170 -15.50 -6.32 -0.47
C PRO A 170 -14.90 -6.55 -1.86
N SER A 171 -13.87 -5.78 -2.20
CA SER A 171 -13.01 -6.03 -3.36
C SER A 171 -11.56 -6.27 -2.90
N PRO A 172 -10.69 -6.78 -3.79
CA PRO A 172 -9.25 -6.83 -3.53
C PRO A 172 -8.59 -5.45 -3.40
N VAL A 173 -9.22 -4.37 -3.92
CA VAL A 173 -8.68 -3.00 -3.89
C VAL A 173 -9.74 -2.03 -3.33
N PRO A 174 -10.06 -2.08 -2.03
CA PRO A 174 -10.93 -1.09 -1.41
C PRO A 174 -10.29 0.30 -1.44
N ASP A 175 -11.09 1.36 -1.23
CA ASP A 175 -10.60 2.75 -1.31
C ASP A 175 -9.39 2.98 -0.39
N ALA A 176 -9.36 2.31 0.77
CA ALA A 176 -8.24 2.39 1.70
C ALA A 176 -6.93 1.83 1.12
N VAL A 177 -7.00 0.75 0.33
CA VAL A 177 -5.85 0.18 -0.38
C VAL A 177 -5.41 1.10 -1.51
N ALA A 178 -6.34 1.65 -2.29
CA ALA A 178 -6.02 2.63 -3.32
C ALA A 178 -5.32 3.87 -2.73
N ASN A 179 -5.81 4.38 -1.59
CA ASN A 179 -5.19 5.49 -0.87
C ASN A 179 -3.78 5.15 -0.39
N GLY A 180 -3.60 4.00 0.28
CA GLY A 180 -2.28 3.55 0.75
C GLY A 180 -1.29 3.31 -0.38
N ALA A 181 -1.75 2.81 -1.52
CA ALA A 181 -0.93 2.60 -2.71
C ALA A 181 -0.47 3.93 -3.34
N MET A 182 -1.38 4.88 -3.53
CA MET A 182 -1.01 6.22 -4.04
C MET A 182 -0.01 6.91 -3.11
N ASP A 183 -0.26 6.88 -1.80
CA ASP A 183 0.62 7.46 -0.79
C ASP A 183 1.99 6.77 -0.77
N GLY A 184 2.02 5.43 -0.89
CA GLY A 184 3.26 4.65 -0.99
C GLY A 184 4.13 5.05 -2.19
N VAL A 185 3.53 5.25 -3.37
CA VAL A 185 4.25 5.74 -4.55
C VAL A 185 4.80 7.15 -4.33
N LEU A 186 3.98 8.06 -3.80
CA LEU A 186 4.36 9.46 -3.57
C LEU A 186 5.50 9.58 -2.54
N LEU A 187 5.37 8.90 -1.40
CA LEU A 187 6.36 8.96 -0.33
C LEU A 187 7.63 8.18 -0.68
N GLY A 188 7.50 7.04 -1.35
CA GLY A 188 8.64 6.29 -1.88
C GLY A 188 9.44 7.10 -2.91
N ALA A 189 8.76 7.79 -3.84
CA ALA A 189 9.40 8.65 -4.82
C ALA A 189 10.11 9.86 -4.17
N ARG A 190 9.55 10.40 -3.08
CA ARG A 190 10.18 11.47 -2.30
C ARG A 190 11.45 10.99 -1.58
N LEU A 191 11.39 9.84 -0.89
CA LEU A 191 12.53 9.28 -0.17
C LEU A 191 13.68 8.88 -1.10
N ALA A 192 13.37 8.47 -2.32
CA ALA A 192 14.38 8.20 -3.34
C ALA A 192 15.20 9.45 -3.75
N GLN A 193 14.69 10.65 -3.49
CA GLN A 193 15.41 11.90 -3.76
C GLN A 193 16.22 12.39 -2.56
N ALA A 194 15.67 12.24 -1.35
CA ALA A 194 16.34 12.65 -0.13
C ALA A 194 15.90 11.76 1.05
N PRO A 195 16.85 11.19 1.81
CA PRO A 195 16.51 10.45 3.01
C PRO A 195 15.97 11.42 4.07
N ILE A 196 14.83 11.06 4.65
CA ILE A 196 14.14 11.80 5.71
C ILE A 196 13.72 10.76 6.76
N PRO A 197 13.87 11.02 8.07
CA PRO A 197 13.31 10.15 9.11
C PRO A 197 11.83 9.87 8.84
N LEU A 198 11.38 8.63 9.00
CA LEU A 198 10.07 8.20 8.56
C LEU A 198 8.95 8.86 9.37
N ALA A 199 9.15 9.04 10.68
CA ALA A 199 8.22 9.78 11.52
C ALA A 199 8.04 11.23 11.03
N ASP A 200 9.13 11.89 10.62
CA ASP A 200 9.09 13.24 10.07
C ASP A 200 8.42 13.30 8.70
N LEU A 201 8.66 12.30 7.85
CA LEU A 201 8.00 12.17 6.55
C LEU A 201 6.48 12.03 6.71
N LEU A 202 6.04 11.10 7.56
CA LEU A 202 4.62 10.84 7.79
C LEU A 202 3.94 12.03 8.47
N ARG A 203 4.58 12.64 9.48
CA ARG A 203 4.09 13.86 10.13
C ARG A 203 3.98 15.02 9.16
N GLY A 204 4.95 15.16 8.24
CA GLY A 204 4.92 16.20 7.22
C GLY A 204 3.87 15.98 6.13
N TYR A 205 3.52 14.73 5.83
CA TYR A 205 2.57 14.38 4.78
C TYR A 205 1.11 14.32 5.25
N TYR A 206 0.86 13.73 6.42
CA TYR A 206 -0.48 13.60 6.99
C TYR A 206 -0.81 14.70 8.02
N GLY A 207 0.18 15.38 8.57
CA GLY A 207 -0.02 16.43 9.56
C GLY A 207 -0.43 17.77 8.95
N THR A 208 -1.18 18.55 9.73
CA THR A 208 -1.69 19.88 9.37
C THR A 208 -0.71 21.03 9.66
N GLY A 209 0.42 20.74 10.32
CA GLY A 209 1.35 21.73 10.88
C GLY A 209 2.28 22.43 9.86
N ASN A 210 2.40 21.92 8.63
CA ASN A 210 3.42 22.37 7.67
C ASN A 210 2.96 23.38 6.61
N GLY A 211 1.84 24.09 6.83
CA GLY A 211 1.56 25.32 6.10
C GLY A 211 1.19 25.18 4.61
N THR A 212 0.72 24.02 4.16
CA THR A 212 0.06 23.93 2.86
C THR A 212 -1.25 24.73 2.88
N GLU A 213 -1.56 25.39 1.74
CA GLU A 213 -2.66 26.34 1.58
C GLU A 213 -3.92 25.88 2.34
N LYS A 214 -4.32 26.66 3.37
CA LYS A 214 -5.57 26.53 4.13
C LYS A 214 -5.66 25.38 5.16
N GLY A 215 -4.55 24.93 5.75
CA GLY A 215 -4.60 24.03 6.92
C GLY A 215 -5.04 22.60 6.60
N ARG A 216 -4.92 22.17 5.33
CA ARG A 216 -5.12 20.78 4.90
C ARG A 216 -3.76 20.10 4.72
N PRO A 217 -3.58 18.85 5.18
CA PRO A 217 -2.31 18.13 5.02
C PRO A 217 -2.04 17.83 3.54
N PRO A 218 -0.77 17.67 3.12
CA PRO A 218 -0.42 17.23 1.77
C PRO A 218 -1.18 15.98 1.28
N SER A 219 -1.49 15.03 2.17
CA SER A 219 -2.28 13.85 1.87
C SER A 219 -3.66 14.13 1.26
N SER A 220 -4.24 15.32 1.51
CA SER A 220 -5.51 15.75 0.88
C SER A 220 -5.42 15.92 -0.63
N TYR A 221 -4.20 16.03 -1.17
CA TYR A 221 -3.94 16.22 -2.60
C TYR A 221 -3.39 14.96 -3.28
N ARG A 222 -3.35 13.81 -2.59
CA ARG A 222 -2.74 12.56 -3.08
C ARG A 222 -3.16 12.17 -4.48
N ARG A 223 -4.45 12.29 -4.81
CA ARG A 223 -5.03 11.90 -6.10
C ARG A 223 -4.42 12.71 -7.25
N ARG A 224 -4.44 14.04 -7.09
CA ARG A 224 -3.81 14.98 -8.01
C ARG A 224 -2.31 14.70 -8.14
N ASP A 225 -1.61 14.59 -7.01
CA ASP A 225 -0.15 14.48 -7.00
C ASP A 225 0.31 13.14 -7.56
N PHE A 226 -0.42 12.05 -7.28
CA PHE A 226 -0.21 10.73 -7.89
C PHE A 226 -0.46 10.76 -9.39
N GLY A 227 -1.54 11.41 -9.83
CA GLY A 227 -1.85 11.58 -11.25
C GLY A 227 -0.75 12.34 -12.00
N VAL A 228 -0.22 13.41 -11.41
CA VAL A 228 0.90 14.19 -11.96
C VAL A 228 2.18 13.35 -12.03
N LEU A 229 2.51 12.61 -10.97
CA LEU A 229 3.72 11.78 -10.90
C LEU A 229 3.66 10.59 -11.88
N THR A 230 2.48 9.99 -12.04
CA THR A 230 2.29 8.80 -12.87
C THR A 230 2.20 9.18 -14.35
N GLY A 231 1.50 10.27 -14.68
CA GLY A 231 1.29 10.67 -16.06
C GLY A 231 0.37 9.71 -16.83
N PRO A 232 0.01 10.07 -18.07
CA PRO A 232 -0.88 9.27 -18.90
C PRO A 232 -0.20 7.96 -19.35
N GLY A 233 -0.96 6.86 -19.39
CA GLY A 233 -0.51 5.56 -19.93
C GLY A 233 0.37 4.73 -19.00
N LYS A 234 1.13 5.37 -18.10
CA LYS A 234 2.07 4.65 -17.21
C LYS A 234 1.39 3.57 -16.38
N LEU A 235 0.20 3.81 -15.82
CA LEU A 235 -0.47 2.81 -15.00
C LEU A 235 -0.84 1.55 -15.81
N GLU A 236 -1.25 1.70 -17.07
CA GLU A 236 -1.51 0.56 -17.98
C GLU A 236 -0.21 -0.23 -18.24
N GLU A 237 0.90 0.48 -18.49
CA GLU A 237 2.22 -0.14 -18.70
C GLU A 237 2.68 -0.96 -17.48
N GLU A 238 2.57 -0.40 -16.27
CA GLU A 238 3.00 -1.06 -15.04
C GLU A 238 2.11 -2.26 -14.69
N VAL A 239 0.79 -2.18 -14.92
CA VAL A 239 -0.11 -3.32 -14.72
C VAL A 239 0.19 -4.43 -15.74
N ALA A 240 0.42 -4.10 -17.01
CA ALA A 240 0.81 -5.07 -18.03
C ALA A 240 2.14 -5.75 -17.67
N ALA A 241 3.14 -4.98 -17.24
CA ALA A 241 4.42 -5.52 -16.79
C ALA A 241 4.24 -6.46 -15.59
N MET A 242 3.38 -6.11 -14.64
CA MET A 242 3.10 -6.95 -13.47
C MET A 242 2.40 -8.27 -13.85
N LEU A 243 1.46 -8.25 -14.80
CA LEU A 243 0.83 -9.48 -15.30
C LEU A 243 1.86 -10.47 -15.85
N ARG A 244 2.89 -9.98 -16.54
CA ARG A 244 4.01 -10.80 -17.05
C ARG A 244 4.87 -11.37 -15.93
N VAL A 245 5.13 -10.58 -14.89
CA VAL A 245 5.82 -11.05 -13.68
C VAL A 245 5.00 -12.16 -13.02
N LEU A 246 3.71 -11.94 -12.78
CA LEU A 246 2.83 -12.93 -12.15
C LEU A 246 2.72 -14.22 -12.97
N ARG A 247 2.83 -14.16 -14.30
CA ARG A 247 2.77 -15.37 -15.17
C ARG A 247 3.95 -16.32 -14.93
N VAL A 248 5.11 -15.80 -14.55
CA VAL A 248 6.32 -16.62 -14.34
C VAL A 248 6.53 -17.03 -12.87
N LEU A 249 5.79 -16.43 -11.94
CA LEU A 249 5.87 -16.77 -10.52
C LEU A 249 5.01 -18.01 -10.20
N PRO A 250 5.57 -19.07 -9.58
CA PRO A 250 4.84 -20.30 -9.28
C PRO A 250 3.51 -20.11 -8.53
N PRO A 251 3.39 -19.24 -7.51
CA PRO A 251 2.13 -19.06 -6.77
C PRO A 251 0.99 -18.43 -7.59
N SER A 252 1.29 -17.75 -8.70
CA SER A 252 0.32 -17.01 -9.51
C SER A 252 0.20 -17.51 -10.95
N ARG A 253 1.07 -18.43 -11.37
CA ARG A 253 1.12 -18.98 -12.73
C ARG A 253 -0.22 -19.56 -13.17
N GLU A 254 -0.86 -20.35 -12.32
CA GLU A 254 -2.13 -21.03 -12.62
C GLU A 254 -3.27 -20.04 -12.93
N LEU A 255 -3.25 -18.83 -12.34
CA LEU A 255 -4.27 -17.80 -12.59
C LEU A 255 -4.20 -17.22 -14.02
N LEU A 256 -3.06 -17.41 -14.70
CA LEU A 256 -2.72 -16.79 -15.98
C LEU A 256 -2.57 -17.81 -17.12
N GLU A 257 -2.77 -19.11 -16.88
CA GLU A 257 -2.60 -20.17 -17.89
C GLU A 257 -3.52 -19.97 -19.10
N ASP A 258 -4.77 -19.58 -18.85
CA ASP A 258 -5.78 -19.34 -19.88
C ASP A 258 -5.86 -17.86 -20.30
N VAL A 259 -4.87 -17.04 -19.97
CA VAL A 259 -4.85 -15.60 -20.31
C VAL A 259 -3.89 -15.37 -21.47
N GLY A 260 -4.45 -15.08 -22.64
CA GLY A 260 -3.70 -14.77 -23.85
C GLY A 260 -3.06 -13.36 -23.83
N PRO A 261 -2.08 -13.07 -24.72
CA PRO A 261 -1.43 -11.75 -24.77
C PRO A 261 -2.37 -10.58 -25.05
N GLU A 262 -3.40 -10.75 -25.90
CA GLU A 262 -4.39 -9.70 -26.17
C GLU A 262 -5.29 -9.42 -24.96
N GLU A 263 -5.65 -10.47 -24.22
CA GLU A 263 -6.45 -10.37 -23.00
C GLU A 263 -5.66 -9.74 -21.86
N GLU A 264 -4.36 -10.04 -21.73
CA GLU A 264 -3.45 -9.36 -20.80
C GLU A 264 -3.46 -7.84 -21.01
N VAL A 265 -3.34 -7.39 -22.27
CA VAL A 265 -3.40 -5.97 -22.61
C VAL A 265 -4.78 -5.38 -22.30
N ALA A 266 -5.86 -6.12 -22.56
CA ALA A 266 -7.22 -5.67 -22.24
C ALA A 266 -7.43 -5.52 -20.72
N ILE A 267 -6.94 -6.47 -19.92
CA ILE A 267 -7.00 -6.43 -18.45
C ILE A 267 -6.23 -5.21 -17.93
N ALA A 268 -5.00 -5.01 -18.40
CA ALA A 268 -4.18 -3.88 -17.97
C ALA A 268 -4.82 -2.54 -18.31
N ARG A 269 -5.37 -2.42 -19.52
CA ARG A 269 -6.09 -1.22 -19.97
C ARG A 269 -7.32 -0.96 -19.11
N GLN A 270 -8.17 -1.96 -18.89
CA GLN A 270 -9.39 -1.80 -18.09
C GLN A 270 -9.04 -1.41 -16.66
N ALA A 271 -8.05 -2.08 -16.05
CA ALA A 271 -7.64 -1.78 -14.68
C ALA A 271 -7.13 -0.34 -14.52
N ALA A 272 -6.33 0.14 -15.48
CA ALA A 272 -5.83 1.51 -15.47
C ALA A 272 -6.94 2.54 -15.73
N GLN A 273 -7.87 2.26 -16.65
CA GLN A 273 -9.01 3.12 -16.95
C GLN A 273 -9.92 3.26 -15.72
N ASP A 274 -10.37 2.15 -15.14
CA ASP A 274 -11.27 2.16 -13.98
C ASP A 274 -10.63 2.84 -12.77
N PHE A 275 -9.33 2.59 -12.53
CA PHE A 275 -8.61 3.25 -11.45
C PHE A 275 -8.51 4.76 -11.69
N THR A 276 -8.22 5.16 -12.93
CA THR A 276 -8.16 6.59 -13.29
C THR A 276 -9.52 7.24 -13.09
N GLU A 277 -10.60 6.66 -13.61
CA GLU A 277 -11.95 7.21 -13.47
C GLU A 277 -12.42 7.31 -12.00
N ALA A 278 -12.04 6.35 -11.16
CA ALA A 278 -12.42 6.33 -9.76
C ALA A 278 -11.59 7.29 -8.89
N TYR A 279 -10.30 7.49 -9.21
CA TYR A 279 -9.35 8.10 -8.30
C TYR A 279 -8.57 9.31 -8.83
N LEU A 280 -8.51 9.60 -10.14
CA LEU A 280 -7.65 10.63 -10.74
C LEU A 280 -8.41 11.67 -11.56
#